data_AF-A0A9P0CWT9-F1
#
_entry.id   AF-A0A9P0CWT9-F1
#
_cell.length_a   1.000
_cell.length_b   1.000
_cell.length_c   1.000
_cell.angle_alpha   90.00
_cell.angle_beta   90.00
_cell.angle_gamma   90.00
#
_symmetry.space_group_name_H-M   'P 1'
#
loop_
_entity.id
_entity.type
_entity.pdbx_description
1 polymer ?
#
loop_
_entity_poly.entity_id
_entity_poly.type
_entity_poly.pdbx_seq_one_letter_code
_entity_poly.pdbx_strand_id
1 'polypeptide(L)'
;MKALNKPYVPNIVCKLCSEHLRQWANGKRNHLKYSVPMIWTEPKNHIDDYYICVVELHGTNKRKMTYPDLPSAKRPRLCLNDVPSPMSQDLSNLSDLSDTEMVEVFSDKRDSDFEVSTSPSHFSQYALSDLIRDLDLSKERSELLVSKLKERNLLSQGTKITFYRDREKEFLPFFSSENDIVYFNNISGLLMKLGLSRYKAE
;
A
#
# COMPACT_ATOMS: atom_id res chain seq x y z
N MET A 1 6.17 -9.84 -25.33
CA MET A 1 5.00 -8.96 -25.56
C MET A 1 5.54 -7.58 -25.91
N LYS A 2 5.19 -7.02 -27.08
CA LYS A 2 5.56 -5.63 -27.40
C LYS A 2 4.94 -4.74 -26.33
N ALA A 3 5.75 -3.96 -25.62
CA ALA A 3 5.24 -2.96 -24.69
C ALA A 3 4.44 -1.95 -25.50
N LEU A 4 3.11 -2.05 -25.44
CA LEU A 4 2.23 -0.98 -25.86
C LEU A 4 2.38 0.11 -24.81
N ASN A 5 3.35 0.99 -25.00
CA ASN A 5 3.66 2.10 -24.09
C ASN A 5 2.59 3.19 -24.24
N LYS A 6 1.34 2.80 -23.94
CA LYS A 6 0.15 3.63 -24.03
C LYS A 6 -0.15 4.14 -22.63
N PRO A 7 -0.28 5.46 -22.43
CA PRO A 7 -0.43 6.05 -21.09
C PRO A 7 -1.74 5.66 -20.38
N TYR A 8 -2.71 5.09 -21.12
CA TYR A 8 -3.99 4.63 -20.61
C TYR A 8 -4.04 3.11 -20.31
N VAL A 9 -2.96 2.37 -20.53
CA VAL A 9 -2.87 0.94 -20.21
C VAL A 9 -1.97 0.76 -19.00
N PRO A 10 -2.44 0.10 -17.92
CA PRO A 10 -1.59 -0.21 -16.79
C PRO A 10 -0.43 -1.13 -17.20
N ASN A 11 0.79 -0.71 -16.89
CA ASN A 11 2.02 -1.51 -17.09
C ASN A 11 2.35 -2.39 -15.88
N ILE A 12 1.41 -2.55 -14.95
CA ILE A 12 1.58 -3.31 -13.72
C ILE A 12 0.62 -4.50 -13.69
N VAL A 13 1.12 -5.64 -13.23
CA VAL A 13 0.34 -6.86 -13.02
C VAL A 13 0.61 -7.40 -11.62
N CYS A 14 -0.42 -7.91 -10.96
CA CYS A 14 -0.28 -8.48 -9.62
C CYS A 14 0.56 -9.78 -9.65
N LYS A 15 1.35 -10.08 -8.60
CA LYS A 15 2.18 -11.30 -8.53
C LYS A 15 1.34 -12.56 -8.77
N LEU A 16 0.19 -12.66 -8.11
CA LEU A 16 -0.76 -13.77 -8.28
C LEU A 16 -1.24 -13.93 -9.74
N CYS A 17 -1.54 -12.82 -10.41
CA CYS A 17 -2.03 -12.77 -11.78
C CYS A 17 -0.95 -13.26 -12.76
N SER A 18 0.30 -12.79 -12.54
CA SER A 18 1.47 -13.22 -13.31
C SER A 18 1.75 -14.71 -13.13
N GLU A 19 1.67 -15.21 -11.89
CA GLU A 19 1.86 -16.62 -11.57
C GLU A 19 0.81 -17.52 -12.22
N HIS A 20 -0.47 -17.16 -12.12
CA HIS A 20 -1.54 -17.91 -12.77
C HIS A 20 -1.38 -17.95 -14.29
N LEU A 21 -1.01 -16.82 -14.91
CA LEU A 21 -0.76 -16.75 -16.35
C LEU A 21 0.41 -17.63 -16.75
N ARG A 22 1.51 -17.62 -15.97
CA ARG A 22 2.69 -18.47 -16.22
C ARG A 22 2.36 -19.95 -16.07
N GLN A 23 1.62 -20.35 -15.04
CA GLN A 23 1.19 -21.74 -14.84
C GLN A 23 0.30 -22.23 -15.97
N TRP A 24 -0.63 -21.39 -16.44
CA TRP A 24 -1.47 -21.68 -17.60
C TRP A 24 -0.65 -21.83 -18.88
N ALA A 25 0.27 -20.89 -19.15
CA ALA A 25 1.15 -20.95 -20.33
C ALA A 25 2.04 -22.21 -20.34
N ASN A 26 2.46 -22.68 -19.16
CA ASN A 26 3.24 -23.90 -18.99
C ASN A 26 2.38 -25.17 -18.89
N GLY A 27 1.06 -25.09 -19.12
CA GLY A 27 0.14 -26.24 -19.08
C GLY A 27 -0.11 -26.84 -17.70
N LYS A 28 0.39 -26.23 -16.61
CA LYS A 28 0.14 -26.68 -15.23
C LYS A 28 -1.25 -26.32 -14.72
N ARG A 29 -1.95 -25.41 -15.42
CA ARG A 29 -3.30 -24.96 -15.09
C ARG A 29 -4.20 -25.07 -16.31
N ASN A 30 -5.34 -25.72 -16.15
CA ASN A 30 -6.23 -26.07 -17.27
C ASN A 30 -7.07 -24.89 -17.79
N HIS A 31 -7.30 -23.87 -16.96
CA HIS A 31 -8.11 -22.70 -17.32
C HIS A 31 -7.69 -21.45 -16.53
N LEU A 32 -7.93 -20.28 -17.14
CA LEU A 32 -7.89 -18.99 -16.47
C LEU A 32 -9.27 -18.70 -15.86
N LYS A 33 -9.30 -17.89 -14.80
CA LYS A 33 -10.55 -17.47 -14.14
C LYS A 33 -11.44 -16.59 -15.02
N TYR A 34 -10.90 -16.11 -16.14
CA TYR A 34 -11.58 -15.26 -17.11
C TYR A 34 -11.47 -15.86 -18.50
N SER A 35 -12.56 -15.75 -19.26
CA SER A 35 -12.64 -16.10 -20.67
C SER A 35 -12.22 -14.93 -21.56
N VAL A 36 -12.46 -13.71 -21.08
CA VAL A 36 -12.03 -12.47 -21.73
C VAL A 36 -11.25 -11.66 -20.70
N PRO A 37 -9.99 -11.27 -20.97
CA PRO A 37 -9.22 -10.43 -20.06
C PRO A 37 -9.83 -9.02 -19.99
N MET A 38 -9.31 -8.20 -19.07
CA MET A 38 -9.62 -6.76 -19.07
C MET A 38 -9.19 -6.15 -20.41
N ILE A 39 -10.09 -5.42 -21.07
CA ILE A 39 -9.81 -4.75 -22.34
C ILE A 39 -9.67 -3.27 -22.09
N TRP A 40 -8.50 -2.73 -22.47
CA TRP A 40 -8.21 -1.30 -22.43
C TRP A 40 -8.28 -0.72 -23.83
N THR A 41 -9.02 0.37 -23.96
CA THR A 41 -9.21 1.14 -25.19
C THR A 41 -8.86 2.59 -24.94
N GLU A 42 -8.60 3.33 -26.02
CA GLU A 42 -8.25 4.74 -25.92
C GLU A 42 -9.45 5.53 -25.36
N PRO A 43 -9.28 6.26 -24.25
CA PRO A 43 -10.33 7.04 -23.61
C PRO A 43 -10.70 8.24 -24.50
N LYS A 44 -11.99 8.55 -24.58
CA LYS A 44 -12.49 9.69 -25.37
C LYS A 44 -12.37 11.03 -24.63
N ASN A 45 -12.40 11.01 -23.31
CA ASN A 45 -12.32 12.19 -22.46
C ASN A 45 -11.83 11.84 -21.04
N HIS A 46 -11.46 12.86 -20.26
CA HIS A 46 -10.96 12.70 -18.89
C HIS A 46 -12.05 12.77 -17.80
N ILE A 47 -13.32 12.96 -18.18
CA ILE A 47 -14.41 13.24 -17.26
C ILE A 47 -15.17 11.95 -16.92
N ASP A 48 -15.61 11.21 -17.93
CA ASP A 48 -16.47 10.02 -17.78
C ASP A 48 -15.89 8.76 -18.43
N ASP A 49 -14.84 8.87 -19.26
CA ASP A 49 -14.24 7.74 -19.98
C ASP A 49 -12.76 7.50 -19.62
N TYR A 50 -12.13 8.27 -18.75
CA TYR A 50 -10.77 7.97 -18.30
C TYR A 50 -10.81 7.17 -17.00
N TYR A 51 -10.62 5.86 -17.10
CA TYR A 51 -10.74 4.91 -15.98
C TYR A 51 -10.01 5.33 -14.70
N ILE A 52 -8.81 5.91 -14.81
CA ILE A 52 -8.03 6.35 -13.63
C ILE A 52 -8.66 7.58 -12.95
N CYS A 53 -9.30 8.48 -13.72
CA CYS A 53 -9.99 9.65 -13.17
C CYS A 53 -11.38 9.31 -12.63
N VAL A 54 -12.08 8.36 -13.26
CA VAL A 54 -13.46 7.98 -12.90
C VAL A 54 -13.50 7.03 -11.71
N VAL A 55 -12.51 6.14 -11.58
CA VAL A 55 -12.36 5.30 -10.40
C VAL A 55 -11.71 6.15 -9.32
N GLU A 56 -12.48 6.71 -8.40
CA GLU A 56 -11.95 7.32 -7.18
C GLU A 56 -11.20 6.25 -6.38
N LEU A 57 -9.88 6.16 -6.57
CA LEU A 57 -8.99 5.24 -5.81
C LEU A 57 -8.78 5.70 -4.36
N HIS A 58 -9.64 6.57 -3.84
CA HIS A 58 -9.53 7.10 -2.48
C HIS A 58 -9.97 6.06 -1.45
N GLY A 59 -9.02 5.54 -0.68
CA GLY A 59 -9.29 4.93 0.61
C GLY A 59 -8.62 3.57 0.83
N THR A 60 -7.98 3.46 1.98
CA THR A 60 -7.29 2.30 2.57
C THR A 60 -8.15 1.04 2.78
N ASN A 61 -9.39 1.00 2.26
CA ASN A 61 -10.33 -0.11 2.41
C ASN A 61 -10.53 -0.87 1.08
N LYS A 62 -9.69 -1.87 0.84
CA LYS A 62 -9.74 -2.80 -0.32
C LYS A 62 -11.09 -3.54 -0.49
N ARG A 63 -12.00 -3.48 0.49
CA ARG A 63 -13.27 -4.23 0.52
C ARG A 63 -14.46 -3.52 -0.15
N LYS A 64 -14.36 -2.23 -0.52
CA LYS A 64 -15.46 -1.45 -1.16
C LYS A 64 -15.10 -0.85 -2.51
N MET A 65 -14.10 -1.41 -3.19
CA MET A 65 -13.65 -0.90 -4.48
C MET A 65 -14.55 -1.43 -5.60
N THR A 66 -15.47 -0.60 -6.06
CA THR A 66 -16.36 -0.91 -7.19
C THR A 66 -15.77 -0.32 -8.47
N TYR A 67 -15.37 -1.18 -9.40
CA TYR A 67 -14.77 -0.76 -10.67
C TYR A 67 -15.83 -0.60 -11.79
N PRO A 68 -16.37 0.54 -12.19
CA PRO A 68 -17.36 0.58 -13.27
C PRO A 68 -16.85 -0.03 -14.60
N ASP A 69 -17.77 -0.57 -15.41
CA ASP A 69 -17.50 -0.87 -16.82
C ASP A 69 -17.54 0.45 -17.60
N LEU A 70 -16.44 0.79 -18.28
CA LEU A 70 -16.33 2.01 -19.08
C LEU A 70 -16.06 1.67 -20.56
N PRO A 71 -16.39 2.57 -21.50
CA PRO A 71 -16.00 2.41 -22.90
C PRO A 71 -14.49 2.25 -23.09
N SER A 72 -13.66 2.90 -22.27
CA SER A 72 -12.20 2.80 -22.24
C SER A 72 -11.65 1.55 -21.53
N ALA A 73 -12.45 0.92 -20.68
CA ALA A 73 -12.00 -0.11 -19.73
C ALA A 73 -13.13 -1.09 -19.43
N LYS A 74 -13.14 -2.19 -20.19
CA LYS A 74 -14.13 -3.27 -20.02
C LYS A 74 -13.58 -4.33 -19.09
N ARG A 75 -14.37 -4.72 -18.09
CA ARG A 75 -13.97 -5.73 -17.10
C ARG A 75 -13.74 -7.11 -17.74
N PRO A 76 -12.89 -7.95 -17.10
CA PRO A 76 -12.77 -9.34 -17.48
C PRO A 76 -14.11 -10.06 -17.35
N ARG A 77 -14.44 -10.90 -18.32
CA ARG A 77 -15.57 -11.82 -18.21
C ARG A 77 -15.08 -13.10 -17.55
N LEU A 78 -15.68 -13.47 -16.43
CA LEU A 78 -15.36 -14.71 -15.73
C LEU A 78 -15.80 -15.92 -16.57
N CYS A 79 -15.11 -17.04 -16.39
CA CYS A 79 -15.56 -18.31 -16.93
C CYS A 79 -16.83 -18.76 -16.19
N LEU A 80 -17.82 -19.30 -16.92
CA LEU A 80 -19.15 -19.64 -16.40
C LEU A 80 -19.12 -20.59 -15.19
N ASN A 81 -18.05 -21.39 -15.06
CA ASN A 81 -17.88 -22.37 -13.98
C ASN A 81 -17.46 -21.75 -12.63
N ASP A 82 -17.12 -20.46 -12.59
CA ASP A 82 -16.64 -19.73 -11.38
C ASP A 82 -17.63 -18.63 -10.91
N VAL A 83 -18.86 -18.58 -11.44
CA VAL A 83 -19.87 -17.60 -11.01
C VAL A 83 -20.56 -18.10 -9.74
N PRO A 84 -20.46 -17.40 -8.59
CA PRO A 84 -21.34 -17.70 -7.47
C PRO A 84 -22.77 -17.32 -7.87
N SER A 85 -23.70 -18.27 -7.73
CA SER A 85 -25.15 -18.04 -7.90
C SER A 85 -25.60 -16.83 -7.06
N PRO A 86 -26.57 -16.01 -7.51
CA PRO A 86 -26.96 -14.78 -6.84
C PRO A 86 -27.87 -15.07 -5.65
N MET A 87 -27.32 -15.67 -4.60
CA MET A 87 -27.87 -15.63 -3.24
C MET A 87 -26.75 -16.01 -2.28
N SER A 88 -26.79 -15.42 -1.08
CA SER A 88 -25.78 -15.50 -0.01
C SER A 88 -24.44 -14.83 -0.29
N GLN A 89 -24.41 -13.54 0.07
CA GLN A 89 -23.32 -13.03 0.89
C GLN A 89 -23.14 -13.98 2.09
N ASP A 90 -22.09 -14.80 2.08
CA ASP A 90 -21.43 -15.17 3.33
C ASP A 90 -19.98 -15.62 3.05
N LEU A 91 -19.04 -14.93 3.68
CA LEU A 91 -17.59 -15.11 3.55
C LEU A 91 -17.08 -16.26 4.42
N SER A 92 -17.89 -17.30 4.58
CA SER A 92 -17.68 -18.37 5.57
C SER A 92 -16.81 -19.53 5.05
N ASN A 93 -16.42 -19.56 3.77
CA ASN A 93 -15.64 -20.65 3.19
C ASN A 93 -14.12 -20.38 3.11
N LEU A 94 -13.54 -19.95 4.24
CA LEU A 94 -12.10 -20.08 4.51
C LEU A 94 -11.85 -20.94 5.77
N SER A 95 -12.71 -21.93 6.01
CA SER A 95 -12.69 -22.74 7.24
C SER A 95 -12.72 -24.24 7.01
N ASP A 96 -12.10 -24.75 5.95
CA ASP A 96 -12.01 -26.21 5.81
C ASP A 96 -10.71 -26.65 5.13
N LEU A 97 -9.65 -26.74 5.95
CA LEU A 97 -8.64 -27.79 5.90
C LEU A 97 -8.03 -27.87 7.32
N SER A 98 -8.84 -28.28 8.30
CA SER A 98 -8.34 -28.83 9.56
C SER A 98 -8.74 -30.31 9.60
N ASP A 99 -7.82 -31.17 9.16
CA ASP A 99 -7.60 -32.48 9.76
C ASP A 99 -6.38 -33.11 9.10
N THR A 100 -5.23 -32.88 9.72
CA THR A 100 -4.10 -33.82 9.60
C THR A 100 -3.43 -33.86 10.95
N GLU A 101 -3.42 -35.06 11.50
CA GLU A 101 -3.06 -35.40 12.87
C GLU A 101 -1.70 -34.85 13.29
N MET A 102 -1.61 -34.46 14.56
CA MET A 102 -0.39 -34.06 15.25
C MET A 102 0.69 -35.13 15.11
N VAL A 103 1.73 -34.81 14.35
CA VAL A 103 3.04 -35.42 14.51
C VAL A 103 4.02 -34.29 14.78
N GLU A 104 4.51 -34.21 16.02
CA GLU A 104 5.60 -33.34 16.43
C GLU A 104 6.83 -33.63 15.56
N VAL A 105 7.10 -32.73 14.61
CA VAL A 105 8.42 -32.60 14.02
C VAL A 105 8.79 -31.13 14.13
N PHE A 106 9.66 -30.84 15.09
CA PHE A 106 10.41 -29.59 15.16
C PHE A 106 11.14 -29.40 13.82
N SER A 107 10.52 -28.65 12.91
CA SER A 107 11.14 -28.23 11.68
C SER A 107 11.51 -26.77 11.84
N ASP A 108 12.75 -26.54 12.30
CA ASP A 108 13.47 -25.28 12.17
C ASP A 108 13.59 -24.90 10.69
N LYS A 109 12.50 -24.44 10.07
CA LYS A 109 12.58 -23.66 8.84
C LYS A 109 12.94 -22.24 9.24
N ARG A 110 14.22 -22.03 9.51
CA ARG A 110 14.80 -20.69 9.51
C ARG A 110 14.59 -20.12 8.12
N ASP A 111 13.67 -19.17 8.02
CA ASP A 111 13.51 -18.29 6.88
C ASP A 111 14.85 -17.57 6.68
N SER A 112 15.67 -18.07 5.74
CA SER A 112 17.09 -17.73 5.64
C SER A 112 17.35 -16.35 5.05
N ASP A 113 16.30 -15.62 4.68
CA ASP A 113 16.41 -14.36 3.94
C ASP A 113 16.44 -13.13 4.88
N PHE A 114 16.31 -13.34 6.19
CA PHE A 114 16.41 -12.27 7.18
C PHE A 114 17.63 -12.49 8.10
N GLU A 115 18.73 -11.82 7.79
CA GLU A 115 19.88 -11.73 8.70
C GLU A 115 19.48 -10.88 9.93
N VAL A 116 19.01 -11.54 10.99
CA VAL A 116 18.83 -10.90 12.30
C VAL A 116 20.21 -10.60 12.86
N SER A 117 20.56 -9.33 12.95
CA SER A 117 21.72 -8.88 13.72
C SER A 117 21.59 -9.39 15.16
N THR A 118 22.54 -10.20 15.62
CA THR A 118 22.54 -10.94 16.90
C THR A 118 22.68 -10.08 18.15
N SER A 119 22.57 -8.75 18.03
CA SER A 119 22.64 -7.81 19.16
C SER A 119 21.35 -6.99 19.28
N PRO A 120 20.80 -6.81 20.49
CA PRO A 120 19.65 -5.93 20.70
C PRO A 120 20.01 -4.49 20.34
N SER A 121 19.53 -4.00 19.19
CA SER A 121 19.66 -2.60 18.83
C SER A 121 18.52 -1.81 19.47
N HIS A 122 18.89 -0.78 20.25
CA HIS A 122 17.93 0.17 20.77
C HIS A 122 17.53 1.12 19.65
N PHE A 123 16.25 1.46 19.56
CA PHE A 123 15.78 2.47 18.62
C PHE A 123 16.24 3.87 19.08
N SER A 124 16.88 4.60 18.17
CA SER A 124 17.14 6.04 18.33
C SER A 124 15.92 6.85 17.89
N GLN A 125 15.87 8.14 18.24
CA GLN A 125 14.79 9.04 17.80
C GLN A 125 14.67 9.10 16.26
N TYR A 126 15.80 9.09 15.55
CA TYR A 126 15.86 9.09 14.09
C TYR A 126 15.30 7.78 13.52
N ALA A 127 15.76 6.63 14.02
CA ALA A 127 15.28 5.31 13.59
C ALA A 127 13.77 5.14 13.85
N LEU A 128 13.26 5.67 14.97
CA LEU A 128 11.81 5.70 15.22
C LEU A 128 11.06 6.57 14.21
N SER A 129 11.62 7.72 13.85
CA SER A 129 10.99 8.64 12.90
C SER A 129 10.89 8.02 11.51
N ASP A 130 11.93 7.30 11.08
CA ASP A 130 11.92 6.51 9.85
C ASP A 130 10.88 5.39 9.91
N LEU A 131 10.85 4.60 11.00
CA LEU A 131 9.86 3.53 11.17
C LEU A 131 8.42 4.06 11.16
N ILE A 132 8.16 5.18 11.83
CA ILE A 132 6.84 5.82 11.86
C ILE A 132 6.43 6.32 10.47
N ARG A 133 7.38 6.84 9.68
CA ARG A 133 7.15 7.24 8.29
C ARG A 133 6.82 6.03 7.42
N ASP A 134 7.60 4.96 7.53
CA ASP A 134 7.44 3.76 6.69
C ASP A 134 6.12 3.03 7.00
N LEU A 135 5.65 3.11 8.24
CA LEU A 135 4.36 2.56 8.68
C LEU A 135 3.18 3.54 8.53
N ASP A 136 3.43 4.78 8.11
CA ASP A 136 2.44 5.85 7.96
C ASP A 136 1.54 6.03 9.20
N LEU A 137 2.17 6.16 10.39
CA LEU A 137 1.44 6.27 11.64
C LEU A 137 0.99 7.70 11.94
N SER A 138 -0.24 7.84 12.45
CA SER A 138 -0.72 9.10 13.06
C SER A 138 0.12 9.47 14.29
N LYS A 139 -0.01 10.70 14.77
CA LYS A 139 0.70 11.16 15.99
C LYS A 139 0.38 10.27 17.19
N GLU A 140 -0.90 9.98 17.42
CA GLU A 140 -1.38 9.19 18.54
C GLU A 140 -0.87 7.74 18.45
N ARG A 141 -0.90 7.16 17.26
CA ARG A 141 -0.37 5.79 17.02
C ARG A 141 1.14 5.73 17.18
N SER A 142 1.85 6.79 16.76
CA SER A 142 3.29 6.94 16.96
C SER A 142 3.64 6.96 18.45
N GLU A 143 2.93 7.74 19.25
CA GLU A 143 3.13 7.77 20.71
C GLU A 143 2.86 6.42 21.37
N LEU A 144 1.79 5.74 20.95
CA LEU A 144 1.44 4.42 21.48
C LEU A 144 2.54 3.40 21.17
N LEU A 145 3.03 3.38 19.93
CA LEU A 145 4.14 2.51 19.52
C LEU A 145 5.39 2.78 20.36
N VAL A 146 5.78 4.05 20.50
CA VAL A 146 6.98 4.43 21.25
C VAL A 146 6.82 4.11 22.73
N SER A 147 5.62 4.27 23.29
CA SER A 147 5.32 3.87 24.67
C SER A 147 5.50 2.36 24.86
N LYS A 148 5.01 1.54 23.92
CA LYS A 148 5.19 0.08 23.95
C LYS A 148 6.66 -0.34 23.80
N LEU A 149 7.42 0.33 22.93
CA LEU A 149 8.85 0.09 22.80
C LEU A 149 9.62 0.48 24.07
N LYS A 150 9.20 1.55 24.75
CA LYS A 150 9.76 1.96 26.04
C LYS A 150 9.48 0.95 27.14
N GLU A 151 8.25 0.44 27.23
CA GLU A 151 7.88 -0.62 28.20
C GLU A 151 8.77 -1.87 28.05
N ARG A 152 9.28 -2.14 26.84
CA ARG A 152 10.17 -3.26 26.54
C ARG A 152 11.66 -2.93 26.63
N ASN A 153 12.02 -1.74 27.10
CA ASN A 153 13.41 -1.24 27.15
C ASN A 153 14.13 -1.27 25.79
N LEU A 154 13.39 -1.04 24.69
CA LEU A 154 13.95 -1.06 23.33
C LEU A 154 14.33 0.34 22.82
N LEU A 155 14.28 1.37 23.67
CA LEU A 155 14.59 2.75 23.28
C LEU A 155 15.94 3.20 23.79
N SER A 156 16.66 3.97 22.98
CA SER A 156 17.92 4.59 23.37
C SER A 156 17.68 5.66 24.44
N GLN A 157 18.67 5.86 25.32
CA GLN A 157 18.62 6.89 26.35
C GLN A 157 18.41 8.27 25.72
N GLY A 158 17.43 9.02 26.23
CA GLY A 158 17.09 10.37 25.73
C GLY A 158 15.98 10.43 24.68
N THR A 159 15.43 9.29 24.25
CA THR A 159 14.28 9.24 23.32
C THR A 159 13.02 9.78 23.99
N LYS A 160 12.32 10.72 23.34
CA LYS A 160 11.11 11.36 23.88
C LYS A 160 9.86 10.77 23.25
N ILE A 161 8.99 10.17 24.05
CA ILE A 161 7.68 9.67 23.60
C ILE A 161 6.85 10.81 23.00
N THR A 162 6.84 11.96 23.69
CA THR A 162 6.02 13.12 23.34
C THR A 162 6.53 13.89 22.12
N PHE A 163 7.64 13.49 21.51
CA PHE A 163 8.22 14.14 20.33
C PHE A 163 7.23 14.26 19.16
N TYR A 164 6.32 13.29 19.03
CA TYR A 164 5.38 13.23 17.92
C TYR A 164 4.14 14.11 18.11
N ARG A 165 3.90 14.67 19.30
CA ARG A 165 2.73 15.55 19.56
C ARG A 165 2.81 16.83 18.78
N ASP A 166 4.00 17.42 18.74
CA ASP A 166 4.28 18.76 18.23
C ASP A 166 5.40 18.75 17.19
N ARG A 167 5.63 17.63 16.50
CA ARG A 167 6.69 17.49 15.48
C ARG A 167 6.56 18.51 14.34
N GLU A 168 5.34 18.92 14.01
CA GLU A 168 5.04 19.91 12.99
C GLU A 168 5.25 21.35 13.46
N LYS A 169 5.38 21.59 14.77
CA LYS A 169 5.40 22.94 15.36
C LYS A 169 6.54 23.79 14.84
N GLU A 170 7.69 23.18 14.57
CA GLU A 170 8.84 23.87 13.97
C GLU A 170 8.59 24.30 12.52
N PHE A 171 7.62 23.66 11.85
CA PHE A 171 7.28 23.93 10.45
C PHE A 171 6.09 24.86 10.31
N LEU A 172 5.20 24.95 11.30
CA LEU A 172 4.02 25.84 11.29
C LEU A 172 4.31 27.29 10.86
N PRO A 173 5.44 27.94 11.25
CA PRO A 173 5.73 29.31 10.81
C PRO A 173 5.85 29.50 9.29
N PHE A 174 6.13 28.43 8.53
CA PHE A 174 6.25 28.48 7.07
C PHE A 174 4.90 28.36 6.34
N PHE A 175 3.81 28.16 7.09
CA PHE A 175 2.45 28.04 6.55
C PHE A 175 1.60 29.22 6.98
N SER A 176 0.76 29.69 6.07
CA SER A 176 -0.30 30.64 6.34
C SER A 176 -1.63 30.02 5.95
N SER A 177 -2.70 30.43 6.65
CA SER A 177 -4.07 30.00 6.37
C SER A 177 -4.93 31.22 6.14
N GLU A 178 -5.62 31.29 5.01
CA GLU A 178 -6.55 32.35 4.66
C GLU A 178 -7.72 31.75 3.87
N ASN A 179 -8.97 32.06 4.25
CA ASN A 179 -10.19 31.55 3.61
C ASN A 179 -10.20 30.01 3.44
N ASP A 180 -9.85 29.27 4.50
CA ASP A 180 -9.72 27.80 4.51
C ASP A 180 -8.66 27.22 3.55
N ILE A 181 -7.82 28.06 2.95
CA ILE A 181 -6.70 27.63 2.11
C ILE A 181 -5.40 27.77 2.90
N VAL A 182 -4.66 26.67 3.02
CA VAL A 182 -3.32 26.66 3.61
C VAL A 182 -2.29 26.72 2.50
N TYR A 183 -1.37 27.69 2.57
CA TYR A 183 -0.30 27.88 1.60
C TYR A 183 1.05 28.13 2.28
N PHE A 184 2.13 27.86 1.55
CA PHE A 184 3.48 28.17 2.01
C PHE A 184 3.74 29.67 1.90
N ASN A 185 4.07 30.32 3.01
CA ASN A 185 4.45 31.73 3.02
C ASN A 185 5.96 31.94 2.78
N ASN A 186 6.78 30.91 3.03
CA ASN A 186 8.23 30.98 2.91
C ASN A 186 8.82 29.62 2.51
N ILE A 187 8.75 29.33 1.21
CA ILE A 187 9.22 28.06 0.63
C ILE A 187 10.73 27.91 0.81
N SER A 188 11.50 28.98 0.59
CA SER A 188 12.97 28.93 0.73
C SER A 188 13.40 28.58 2.14
N GLY A 189 12.78 29.18 3.17
CA GLY A 189 13.07 28.90 4.57
C GLY A 189 12.71 27.48 4.96
N LEU A 190 11.57 26.98 4.47
CA LEU A 190 11.15 25.59 4.69
C LEU A 190 12.16 24.60 4.09
N LEU A 191 12.57 24.81 2.85
CA LEU A 191 13.51 23.91 2.18
C LEU A 191 14.88 23.91 2.87
N MET A 192 15.37 25.07 3.30
CA MET A 192 16.58 25.15 4.12
C MET A 192 16.42 24.39 5.45
N LYS A 193 15.28 24.52 6.11
CA LYS A 193 14.97 23.81 7.35
C LYS A 193 14.92 22.29 7.16
N LEU A 194 14.50 21.83 5.97
CA LEU A 194 14.53 20.42 5.56
C LEU A 194 15.92 19.93 5.10
N GLY A 195 16.94 20.79 5.13
CA GLY A 195 18.32 20.44 4.78
C GLY A 195 18.67 20.63 3.30
N LEU A 196 17.83 21.30 2.51
CA LEU A 196 18.10 21.61 1.11
C LEU A 196 18.81 22.95 0.99
N SER A 197 19.98 22.97 0.34
CA SER A 197 20.89 24.12 0.35
C SER A 197 20.58 25.20 -0.69
N ARG A 198 19.72 24.95 -1.68
CA ARG A 198 19.31 25.96 -2.67
C ARG A 198 17.87 25.74 -3.13
N TYR A 199 17.05 26.78 -2.97
CA TYR A 199 15.79 26.91 -3.69
C TYR A 199 16.00 27.86 -4.87
N LYS A 200 15.71 27.40 -6.09
CA LYS A 200 15.60 28.27 -7.26
C LYS A 200 14.12 28.35 -7.62
N ALA A 201 13.51 29.50 -7.40
CA ALA A 201 12.26 29.83 -8.06
C ALA A 201 12.63 30.22 -9.51
N GLU A 202 12.21 29.42 -10.47
CA GLU A 202 12.21 29.81 -11.89
C GLU A 202 11.04 30.75 -12.18
#